data_AF-A0A8S0P7E7-F1
#
_entry.id   AF-A0A8S0P7E7-F1
#
_cell.length_a   1.000
_cell.length_b   1.000
_cell.length_c   1.000
_cell.angle_alpha   90.00
_cell.angle_beta   90.00
_cell.angle_gamma   90.00
#
_symmetry.space_group_name_H-M   'P 1'
#
loop_
_entity.id
_entity.type
_entity.pdbx_description
1 polymer ?
#
loop_
_entity_poly.entity_id
_entity_poly.type
_entity_poly.pdbx_seq_one_letter_code
_entity_poly.pdbx_strand_id
1 'polypeptide(L)'
;MPKKETVNKEGKEQRLQEIDLYSDPALHIQKPYYVNGLNEVLQESSLLSVASSSEIRGALKNEELRKLICNINCSADAENELEKAMESEEFRAFTEKILTTISQSVPEI
;
A
#
# COMPACT_ATOMS: atom_id res chain seq x y z
N MET A 1 37.22 -53.18 -3.38
CA MET A 1 36.63 -52.19 -4.33
C MET A 1 36.34 -50.89 -3.59
N PRO A 2 36.40 -49.73 -4.26
CA PRO A 2 36.93 -48.48 -3.73
C PRO A 2 35.90 -47.46 -3.19
N LYS A 3 36.45 -46.39 -2.59
CA LYS A 3 35.88 -45.22 -1.92
C LYS A 3 35.13 -44.24 -2.86
N LYS A 4 34.59 -43.16 -2.23
CA LYS A 4 34.35 -41.76 -2.67
C LYS A 4 32.86 -41.40 -2.78
N GLU A 5 32.35 -40.20 -2.47
CA GLU A 5 32.93 -38.90 -2.12
C GLU A 5 31.82 -38.05 -1.45
N THR A 6 32.20 -37.21 -0.50
CA THR A 6 31.44 -36.07 0.03
C THR A 6 31.17 -35.02 -1.05
N VAL A 7 29.99 -34.40 -1.09
CA VAL A 7 29.82 -32.96 -1.39
C VAL A 7 28.54 -32.43 -0.73
N ASN A 8 28.72 -31.52 0.24
CA ASN A 8 27.71 -30.57 0.69
C ASN A 8 27.62 -29.46 -0.36
N LYS A 9 26.42 -29.06 -0.81
CA LYS A 9 26.20 -27.75 -1.45
C LYS A 9 24.81 -27.19 -1.16
N GLU A 10 24.85 -25.94 -0.68
CA GLU A 10 23.88 -24.85 -0.86
C GLU A 10 22.46 -25.07 -0.30
N GLY A 11 21.94 -24.30 0.65
CA GLY A 11 22.10 -22.87 0.82
C GLY A 11 21.02 -22.12 0.04
N LYS A 12 19.92 -21.80 0.75
CA LYS A 12 18.86 -20.82 0.43
C LYS A 12 17.82 -21.24 -0.61
N GLU A 13 16.59 -21.49 -0.14
CA GLU A 13 15.36 -21.03 -0.83
C GLU A 13 14.22 -21.05 0.22
N GLN A 14 14.16 -20.04 1.07
CA GLN A 14 13.17 -18.96 1.00
C GLN A 14 11.85 -19.29 1.72
N ARG A 15 11.74 -18.64 2.87
CA ARG A 15 10.51 -18.18 3.54
C ARG A 15 9.46 -17.75 2.50
N LEU A 16 8.53 -18.64 2.19
CA LEU A 16 7.27 -18.32 1.54
C LEU A 16 6.15 -18.84 2.44
N GLN A 17 5.94 -18.17 3.57
CA GLN A 17 4.74 -18.33 4.39
C GLN A 17 4.21 -16.95 4.82
N GLU A 18 4.34 -15.96 3.95
CA GLU A 18 3.84 -14.62 4.23
C GLU A 18 3.24 -14.02 2.95
N ILE A 19 2.21 -14.67 2.40
CA ILE A 19 1.32 -14.05 1.40
C ILE A 19 -0.13 -14.52 1.42
N ASP A 20 -0.53 -15.43 2.31
CA ASP A 20 -1.93 -15.89 2.36
C ASP A 20 -2.89 -14.93 3.10
N LEU A 21 -2.42 -13.76 3.57
CA LEU A 21 -3.29 -12.75 4.18
C LEU A 21 -3.84 -11.71 3.17
N TYR A 22 -3.58 -11.87 1.88
CA TYR A 22 -4.08 -10.96 0.83
C TYR A 22 -4.72 -11.68 -0.37
N SER A 23 -5.04 -12.97 -0.25
CA SER A 23 -5.76 -13.74 -1.28
C SER A 23 -7.23 -13.98 -0.89
N ASP A 24 -7.93 -12.95 -0.43
CA ASP A 24 -9.41 -13.00 -0.46
C ASP A 24 -9.89 -12.44 -1.82
N PRO A 25 -10.37 -13.29 -2.75
CA PRO A 25 -10.82 -12.87 -4.07
C PRO A 25 -12.06 -11.95 -4.01
N ALA A 26 -12.70 -11.79 -2.84
CA ALA A 26 -13.85 -10.90 -2.68
C ALA A 26 -13.52 -9.40 -2.67
N LEU A 27 -12.25 -8.99 -2.50
CA LEU A 27 -11.86 -7.58 -2.38
C LEU A 27 -11.36 -6.93 -3.68
N HIS A 28 -11.25 -7.69 -4.77
CA HIS A 28 -10.73 -7.21 -6.06
C HIS A 28 -11.84 -6.93 -7.08
N ILE A 29 -12.96 -6.35 -6.64
CA ILE A 29 -13.86 -5.70 -7.59
C ILE A 29 -13.11 -4.46 -8.06
N GLN A 30 -12.59 -4.49 -9.29
CA GLN A 30 -12.17 -3.27 -10.00
C GLN A 30 -13.41 -2.40 -10.15
N LYS A 31 -13.71 -1.58 -9.14
CA LYS A 31 -14.73 -0.55 -9.22
C LYS A 31 -14.21 0.46 -10.26
N PRO A 32 -15.00 0.79 -11.30
CA PRO A 32 -14.60 1.85 -12.22
C PRO A 32 -14.47 3.15 -11.43
N TYR A 33 -13.30 3.77 -11.49
CA TYR A 33 -13.04 5.10 -10.92
C TYR A 33 -13.28 6.14 -12.00
N TYR A 34 -14.23 7.05 -11.74
CA TYR A 34 -14.48 8.21 -12.59
C TYR A 34 -13.80 9.41 -11.94
N VAL A 35 -12.91 10.04 -12.68
CA VAL A 35 -12.22 11.27 -12.27
C VAL A 35 -12.70 12.41 -13.14
N ASN A 36 -12.84 13.61 -12.56
CA ASN A 36 -13.33 14.77 -13.30
C ASN A 36 -12.21 15.40 -14.15
N GLY A 37 -10.95 15.23 -13.74
CA GLY A 37 -9.79 15.80 -14.43
C GLY A 37 -8.53 14.95 -14.30
N LEU A 38 -7.59 15.13 -15.24
CA LEU A 38 -6.30 14.43 -15.21
C LEU A 38 -5.42 14.86 -14.03
N ASN A 39 -5.65 16.05 -13.48
CA ASN A 39 -4.99 16.56 -12.28
C ASN A 39 -5.41 15.87 -10.99
N GLU A 40 -6.49 15.07 -11.01
CA GLU A 40 -6.92 14.24 -9.88
C GLU A 40 -6.24 12.86 -9.89
N VAL A 41 -5.52 12.53 -10.96
CA VAL A 41 -4.81 11.25 -11.13
C VAL A 41 -3.32 11.46 -10.88
N LEU A 42 -2.77 10.71 -9.94
CA LEU A 42 -1.33 10.67 -9.69
C LEU A 42 -0.59 9.93 -10.82
N GLN A 43 0.60 10.42 -11.17
CA GLN A 43 1.51 9.72 -12.08
C GLN A 43 2.04 8.44 -11.42
N GLU A 44 2.44 7.48 -12.25
CA GLU A 44 2.98 6.19 -11.76
C GLU A 44 4.19 6.38 -10.85
N SER A 45 5.09 7.32 -11.15
CA SER A 45 6.26 7.64 -10.32
C SER A 45 5.88 8.08 -8.90
N SER A 46 4.82 8.87 -8.75
CA SER A 46 4.30 9.31 -7.44
C SER A 46 3.68 8.15 -6.68
N LEU A 47 2.92 7.29 -7.36
CA LEU A 47 2.36 6.07 -6.76
C LEU A 47 3.46 5.11 -6.28
N LEU A 48 4.51 4.93 -7.08
CA LEU A 48 5.68 4.13 -6.72
C LEU A 48 6.43 4.72 -5.52
N SER A 49 6.52 6.05 -5.44
CA SER A 49 7.13 6.76 -4.31
C SER A 49 6.34 6.51 -3.02
N VAL A 50 5.00 6.60 -3.09
CA VAL A 50 4.10 6.29 -1.98
C VAL A 50 4.24 4.82 -1.55
N ALA A 51 4.23 3.88 -2.50
CA ALA A 51 4.37 2.45 -2.23
C ALA A 51 5.74 2.08 -1.63
N SER A 52 6.79 2.82 -2.01
CA SER A 52 8.16 2.58 -1.53
C SER A 52 8.46 3.26 -0.19
N SER A 53 7.62 4.21 0.25
CA SER A 53 7.83 4.94 1.49
C SER A 53 7.71 4.03 2.71
N SER A 54 8.84 3.87 3.41
CA SER A 54 8.89 3.09 4.65
C SER A 54 8.03 3.68 5.76
N GLU A 55 7.86 5.00 5.77
CA GLU A 55 7.05 5.71 6.75
C GLU A 55 5.55 5.45 6.53
N ILE A 56 5.09 5.53 5.28
CA ILE A 56 3.71 5.21 4.89
C ILE A 56 3.41 3.74 5.18
N ARG A 57 4.30 2.83 4.77
CA ARG A 57 4.18 1.39 5.09
C ARG A 57 4.21 1.12 6.60
N GLY A 58 4.97 1.91 7.35
CA GLY A 58 5.02 1.87 8.81
C GLY A 58 3.69 2.27 9.43
N ALA A 59 3.10 3.38 8.98
CA ALA A 59 1.79 3.84 9.43
C ALA A 59 0.68 2.81 9.17
N LEU A 60 0.73 2.12 8.01
CA LEU A 60 -0.23 1.06 7.66
C LEU A 60 -0.17 -0.19 8.54
N LYS A 61 0.77 -0.29 9.49
CA LYS A 61 0.72 -1.35 10.53
C LYS A 61 -0.41 -1.12 11.54
N ASN A 62 -0.96 0.10 11.61
CA ASN A 62 -2.10 0.42 12.45
C ASN A 62 -3.38 -0.17 11.84
N GLU A 63 -4.05 -1.05 12.59
CA GLU A 63 -5.26 -1.73 12.15
C GLU A 63 -6.46 -0.78 11.99
N GLU A 64 -6.65 0.15 12.92
CA GLU A 64 -7.75 1.11 12.87
C GLU A 64 -7.60 2.05 11.67
N LEU A 65 -6.38 2.49 11.37
CA LEU A 65 -6.10 3.25 10.15
C LEU A 65 -6.46 2.47 8.89
N ARG A 66 -6.10 1.18 8.83
CA ARG A 66 -6.48 0.31 7.70
C ARG A 66 -7.99 0.13 7.58
N LYS A 67 -8.71 0.02 8.69
CA LYS A 67 -10.18 -0.03 8.70
C LYS A 67 -10.78 1.25 8.13
N LEU A 68 -10.29 2.43 8.54
CA LEU A 68 -10.74 3.71 7.99
C LEU A 68 -10.52 3.77 6.47
N ILE A 69 -9.34 3.42 5.98
CA ILE A 69 -9.03 3.38 4.55
C ILE A 69 -9.96 2.41 3.81
N CYS A 70 -10.18 1.22 4.37
CA CYS A 70 -11.05 0.21 3.79
C CYS A 70 -12.51 0.68 3.70
N ASN A 71 -13.01 1.33 4.76
CA ASN A 71 -14.36 1.88 4.82
C ASN A 71 -14.57 2.93 3.73
N ILE A 72 -13.62 3.85 3.55
CA ILE A 72 -13.66 4.86 2.48
C ILE A 72 -13.70 4.18 1.10
N ASN A 73 -12.76 3.27 0.83
CA ASN A 73 -12.63 2.63 -0.49
C ASN A 73 -13.86 1.77 -0.86
N CYS A 74 -14.48 1.11 0.12
CA CYS A 74 -15.64 0.25 -0.09
C CYS A 74 -16.98 1.00 -0.03
N SER A 75 -16.98 2.28 0.38
CA SER A 75 -18.21 3.05 0.56
C SER A 75 -18.92 3.36 -0.77
N ALA A 76 -20.25 3.42 -0.71
CA ALA A 76 -21.08 4.01 -1.76
C ALA A 76 -21.00 5.55 -1.74
N ASP A 77 -20.68 6.13 -0.58
CA ASP A 77 -20.52 7.57 -0.34
C ASP A 77 -19.13 7.80 0.28
N ALA A 78 -18.11 7.78 -0.57
CA ALA A 78 -16.71 7.88 -0.14
C ALA A 78 -16.35 9.28 0.38
N GLU A 79 -17.05 10.32 -0.07
CA GLU A 79 -16.79 11.71 0.32
C GLU A 79 -17.18 11.95 1.79
N ASN A 80 -18.36 11.49 2.20
CA ASN A 80 -18.79 11.56 3.60
C ASN A 80 -17.93 10.69 4.53
N GLU A 81 -17.54 9.48 4.10
CA GLU A 81 -16.63 8.64 4.90
C GLU A 81 -15.23 9.25 5.03
N LEU A 82 -14.75 9.95 3.99
CA LEU A 82 -13.51 10.71 4.07
C LEU A 82 -13.62 11.86 5.07
N GLU A 83 -14.71 12.64 5.05
CA GLU A 83 -14.93 13.74 5.99
C GLU A 83 -14.87 13.26 7.46
N LYS A 84 -15.56 12.16 7.76
CA LYS A 84 -15.50 11.54 9.10
C LYS A 84 -14.09 11.06 9.45
N ALA A 85 -13.40 10.42 8.52
CA ALA A 85 -12.04 9.93 8.76
C ALA A 85 -11.05 11.08 9.04
N MET A 86 -11.26 12.26 8.47
CA MET A 86 -10.43 13.45 8.72
C MET A 86 -10.55 14.00 10.15
N GLU A 87 -11.55 13.57 10.92
CA GLU A 87 -11.65 13.86 12.36
C GLU A 87 -10.63 13.05 13.20
N SER A 88 -10.14 11.92 12.68
CA SER A 88 -9.09 11.12 13.32
C SER A 88 -7.70 11.73 13.09
N GLU A 89 -6.96 11.88 14.18
CA GLU A 89 -5.58 12.36 14.13
C GLU A 89 -4.67 11.39 13.37
N GLU A 90 -4.88 10.09 13.52
CA GLU A 90 -4.12 9.04 12.85
C GLU A 90 -4.29 9.10 11.34
N PHE A 91 -5.52 9.28 10.86
CA PHE A 91 -5.82 9.39 9.44
C PHE A 91 -5.31 10.70 8.84
N ARG A 92 -5.44 11.82 9.57
CA ARG A 92 -4.88 13.10 9.15
C ARG A 92 -3.35 13.03 9.02
N ALA A 93 -2.67 12.50 10.04
CA ALA A 93 -1.23 12.34 10.02
C ALA A 93 -0.75 11.35 8.93
N PHE A 94 -1.56 10.36 8.56
CA PHE A 94 -1.29 9.48 7.43
C PHE A 94 -1.42 10.20 6.08
N THR A 95 -2.48 11.00 5.93
CA THR A 95 -2.73 11.80 4.72
C THR A 95 -1.62 12.81 4.48
N GLU A 96 -1.15 13.49 5.54
CA GLU A 96 0.00 14.40 5.45
C GLU A 96 1.25 13.71 4.91
N LYS A 97 1.55 12.49 5.34
CA LYS A 97 2.72 11.72 4.84
C LYS A 97 2.58 11.40 3.35
N ILE A 98 1.38 11.03 2.90
CA ILE A 98 1.09 10.82 1.47
C ILE A 98 1.33 12.12 0.71
N LEU A 99 0.73 13.23 1.17
CA LEU A 99 0.83 14.55 0.54
C LEU A 99 2.28 15.03 0.44
N THR A 100 3.07 14.85 1.50
CA THR A 100 4.51 15.16 1.49
C THR A 100 5.25 14.30 0.48
N THR A 101 4.98 12.99 0.43
CA THR A 101 5.65 12.07 -0.49
C THR A 101 5.34 12.40 -1.96
N ILE A 102 4.07 12.68 -2.29
CA ILE A 102 3.70 13.04 -3.66
C ILE A 102 4.27 14.40 -4.07
N SER A 103 4.33 15.36 -3.16
CA SER A 103 4.86 16.71 -3.44
C SER A 103 6.37 16.67 -3.71
N GLN A 104 7.09 15.75 -3.06
CA GLN A 104 8.51 15.52 -3.29
C GLN A 104 8.80 14.71 -4.56
N SER A 105 7.79 14.02 -5.11
CA SER A 105 7.95 13.16 -6.29
C SER A 105 7.89 13.92 -7.63
N VAL A 106 7.62 15.22 -7.60
CA VAL A 106 7.68 16.09 -8.78
C VAL A 106 9.11 16.61 -8.94
N PRO A 107 9.79 16.36 -10.08
CA PRO A 107 11.05 17.05 -10.36
C PRO A 107 10.73 18.53 -10.63
N GLU A 108 11.33 19.45 -9.88
CA GLU A 108 11.45 20.85 -10.33
C GLU A 108 12.14 20.84 -11.70
N ILE A 109 11.50 21.46 -12.70
CA ILE A 109 12.04 21.66 -14.06
C ILE A 109 12.86 22.94 -14.07
#